data_AF-A0A8J3Q177-F1
#
_entry.id   AF-A0A8J3Q177-F1
#
_cell.length_a   1.000
_cell.length_b   1.000
_cell.length_c   1.000
_cell.angle_alpha   90.00
_cell.angle_beta   90.00
_cell.angle_gamma   90.00
#
_symmetry.space_group_name_H-M   'P 1'
#
loop_
_entity.id
_entity.type
_entity.pdbx_description
1 polymer ?
#
loop_
_entity_poly.entity_id
_entity_poly.type
_entity_poly.pdbx_seq_one_letter_code
_entity_poly.pdbx_strand_id
1 'polypeptide(L)'
;MGWLTNVLLPGRLRTGPTALLPERPDPKTLLAIAQSADPDARFDGDDIVVGGSRILAAAELDGETLRKLGVTDEERMWACRLSAEGPLPMDYFDKSLSEGVAYRLGGWSLCRGEPTDLAGSDLRAVRVYLPAAPSPEEVVALLGEVIRPVDSVDADKWPDGELLEGIVHVTVDGGVVTDVYAGADMMLTLEASNRIPPAAKAHWPYLTEIVIMRLSAIDTQVPASPDGETAEAEEAESPGAEPRDAEPQDAESRDAEPQDAEPQDARAEDAATVDGRSGTGDDADVTVAAEGAADARDSAEDAGDAADSAGDDADDADASAGSSAGDSADDRADDRADDGADDVVDDTALVERATVALVLANRLQGIATDQGGFQLAEAEDVLPGRYAGH
;
A
#
# COMPACT_ATOMS: atom_id res chain seq x y z
N MET A 1 24.05 13.31 -23.93
CA MET A 1 23.56 13.85 -22.64
C MET A 1 23.15 12.72 -21.68
N GLY A 2 23.98 11.69 -21.47
CA GLY A 2 23.56 10.47 -20.73
C GLY A 2 24.40 10.09 -19.51
N TRP A 3 25.56 10.71 -19.30
CA TRP A 3 26.50 10.25 -18.27
C TRP A 3 26.08 10.62 -16.85
N LEU A 4 25.62 11.86 -16.62
CA LEU A 4 25.13 12.30 -15.30
C LEU A 4 23.83 11.62 -14.89
N THR A 5 22.98 11.26 -15.86
CA THR A 5 21.73 10.53 -15.61
C THR A 5 22.04 9.13 -15.08
N ASN A 6 22.98 8.39 -15.67
CA ASN A 6 23.33 7.03 -15.23
C ASN A 6 24.08 6.97 -13.89
N VAL A 7 24.74 8.06 -13.48
CA VAL A 7 25.41 8.13 -12.16
C VAL A 7 24.41 8.40 -11.04
N LEU A 8 23.39 9.23 -11.29
CA LEU A 8 22.39 9.61 -10.29
C LEU A 8 21.15 8.71 -10.30
N LEU A 9 20.88 7.99 -11.39
CA LEU A 9 19.72 7.12 -11.54
C LEU A 9 19.68 6.02 -10.45
N PRO A 10 20.75 5.26 -10.16
CA PRO A 10 20.74 4.28 -9.06
C PRO A 10 20.37 4.92 -7.71
N GLY A 11 20.92 6.10 -7.42
CA GLY A 11 20.59 6.85 -6.20
C GLY A 11 19.11 7.24 -6.14
N ARG A 12 18.53 7.69 -7.25
CA ARG A 12 17.11 8.08 -7.34
C ARG A 12 16.13 6.91 -7.29
N LEU A 13 16.56 5.74 -7.76
CA LEU A 13 15.77 4.50 -7.70
C LEU A 13 15.79 3.91 -6.28
N ARG A 14 16.88 4.10 -5.53
CA ARG A 14 16.98 3.65 -4.13
C ARG A 14 16.19 4.51 -3.13
N THR A 15 15.97 5.78 -3.46
CA THR A 15 15.34 6.75 -2.54
C THR A 15 13.83 6.85 -2.64
N GLY A 16 13.19 6.19 -3.61
CA GLY A 16 11.74 6.21 -3.76
C GLY A 16 11.19 4.88 -4.25
N PRO A 17 9.90 4.58 -3.97
CA PRO A 17 9.28 3.32 -4.36
C PRO A 17 9.39 3.08 -5.86
N THR A 18 9.90 1.92 -6.24
CA THR A 18 10.14 1.54 -7.64
C THR A 18 9.76 0.09 -7.84
N ALA A 19 8.98 -0.21 -8.87
CA ALA A 19 8.77 -1.57 -9.36
C ALA A 19 9.83 -1.88 -10.43
N LEU A 20 10.62 -2.93 -10.21
CA LEU A 20 11.57 -3.49 -11.16
C LEU A 20 10.92 -4.68 -11.86
N LEU A 21 10.79 -4.62 -13.18
CA LEU A 21 9.99 -5.54 -13.97
C LEU A 21 10.88 -6.30 -14.97
N PRO A 22 10.64 -7.61 -15.19
CA PRO A 22 11.43 -8.40 -16.13
C PRO A 22 11.21 -7.95 -17.58
N GLU A 23 10.01 -7.47 -17.91
CA GLU A 23 9.64 -7.00 -19.23
C GLU A 23 9.10 -5.57 -19.20
N ARG A 24 9.10 -4.90 -20.35
CA ARG A 24 8.49 -3.58 -20.47
C ARG A 24 6.98 -3.74 -20.27
N PRO A 25 6.38 -3.09 -19.27
CA PRO A 25 4.93 -3.18 -19.10
C PRO A 25 4.23 -2.49 -20.26
N ASP A 26 3.18 -3.12 -20.81
CA ASP A 26 2.24 -2.41 -21.67
C ASP A 26 1.56 -1.30 -20.87
N PRO A 27 1.53 -0.04 -21.36
CA PRO A 27 0.95 1.07 -20.61
C PRO A 27 -0.52 0.86 -20.22
N LYS A 28 -1.31 0.14 -21.02
CA LYS A 28 -2.72 -0.13 -20.69
C LYS A 28 -2.84 -1.20 -19.63
N THR A 29 -2.01 -2.24 -19.69
CA THR A 29 -1.92 -3.24 -18.61
C THR A 29 -1.53 -2.57 -17.29
N LEU A 30 -0.53 -1.69 -17.30
CA LEU A 30 -0.11 -0.92 -16.12
C LEU A 30 -1.23 -0.01 -15.58
N LEU A 31 -1.98 0.67 -16.48
CA LEU A 31 -3.14 1.45 -16.08
C LEU A 31 -4.24 0.58 -15.46
N ALA A 32 -4.56 -0.57 -16.05
CA ALA A 32 -5.57 -1.49 -15.52
C ALA A 32 -5.20 -1.99 -14.11
N ILE A 33 -3.92 -2.30 -13.90
CA ILE A 33 -3.39 -2.64 -12.57
C ILE A 33 -3.54 -1.46 -11.61
N ALA A 34 -3.16 -0.24 -12.01
CA ALA A 34 -3.34 0.96 -11.19
C ALA A 34 -4.82 1.21 -10.83
N GLN A 35 -5.73 0.93 -11.78
CA GLN A 35 -7.17 1.07 -11.58
C GLN A 35 -7.77 0.09 -10.58
N SER A 36 -7.13 -1.07 -10.37
CA SER A 36 -7.53 -1.96 -9.28
C SER A 36 -7.15 -1.41 -7.89
N ALA A 37 -6.13 -0.57 -7.78
CA ALA A 37 -5.79 0.11 -6.51
C ALA A 37 -6.55 1.44 -6.32
N ASP A 38 -6.85 2.14 -7.41
CA ASP A 38 -7.65 3.37 -7.45
C ASP A 38 -8.47 3.44 -8.75
N PRO A 39 -9.80 3.22 -8.70
CA PRO A 39 -10.66 3.28 -9.88
C PRO A 39 -10.56 4.57 -10.69
N ASP A 40 -10.15 5.69 -10.08
CA ASP A 40 -10.01 7.00 -10.76
C ASP A 40 -8.63 7.18 -11.45
N ALA A 41 -7.77 6.16 -11.40
CA ALA A 41 -6.46 6.18 -12.04
C ALA A 41 -6.59 6.38 -13.56
N ARG A 42 -5.68 7.19 -14.11
CA ARG A 42 -5.72 7.62 -15.52
C ARG A 42 -4.35 8.03 -16.03
N PHE A 43 -4.20 8.02 -17.36
CA PHE A 43 -3.02 8.59 -18.00
C PHE A 43 -2.94 10.11 -17.79
N ASP A 44 -1.71 10.59 -17.62
CA ASP A 44 -1.32 11.99 -17.74
C ASP A 44 -0.01 12.08 -18.55
N GLY A 45 -0.15 12.28 -19.86
CA GLY A 45 0.95 12.11 -20.79
C GLY A 45 1.40 10.65 -20.87
N ASP A 46 2.69 10.40 -20.66
CA ASP A 46 3.27 9.05 -20.61
C ASP A 46 3.23 8.42 -19.20
N ASP A 47 2.78 9.19 -18.20
CA ASP A 47 2.68 8.78 -16.80
C ASP A 47 1.24 8.36 -16.45
N ILE A 48 1.06 7.74 -15.28
CA ILE A 48 -0.25 7.40 -14.72
C ILE A 48 -0.41 8.08 -13.36
N VAL A 49 -1.50 8.82 -13.16
CA VAL A 49 -1.87 9.40 -11.87
C VAL A 49 -2.84 8.46 -11.16
N VAL A 50 -2.59 8.19 -9.88
CA VAL A 50 -3.25 7.14 -9.08
C VAL A 50 -3.16 7.50 -7.59
N GLY A 51 -4.28 7.71 -6.90
CA GLY A 51 -4.35 7.87 -5.45
C GLY A 51 -3.51 9.03 -4.88
N GLY A 52 -3.30 10.10 -5.65
CA GLY A 52 -2.38 11.19 -5.27
C GLY A 52 -0.89 10.84 -5.44
N SER A 53 -0.59 9.76 -6.15
CA SER A 53 0.74 9.36 -6.61
C SER A 53 0.78 9.33 -8.14
N ARG A 54 2.00 9.23 -8.67
CA ARG A 54 2.28 9.13 -10.09
C ARG A 54 3.21 7.96 -10.36
N ILE A 55 2.81 7.08 -11.27
CA ILE A 55 3.68 6.06 -11.85
C ILE A 55 4.33 6.68 -13.09
N LEU A 56 5.64 6.85 -13.05
CA LEU A 56 6.41 7.41 -14.15
C LEU A 56 6.56 6.40 -15.28
N ALA A 57 6.68 6.90 -16.52
CA ALA A 57 6.97 6.08 -17.69
C ALA A 57 8.15 5.11 -17.45
N ALA A 58 7.97 3.85 -17.86
CA ALA A 58 8.94 2.79 -17.63
C ALA A 58 10.30 3.10 -18.30
N ALA A 59 11.38 2.98 -17.54
CA ALA A 59 12.75 3.20 -18.00
C ALA A 59 13.53 1.88 -18.04
N GLU A 60 14.23 1.61 -19.14
CA GLU A 60 15.10 0.44 -19.27
C GLU A 60 16.36 0.61 -18.42
N LEU A 61 16.72 -0.44 -17.67
CA LEU A 61 17.94 -0.53 -16.88
C LEU A 61 18.88 -1.58 -17.49
N ASP A 62 20.16 -1.22 -17.62
CA ASP A 62 21.21 -2.15 -18.01
C ASP A 62 21.77 -2.94 -16.82
N GLY A 63 22.44 -4.07 -17.11
CA GLY A 63 23.07 -4.92 -16.10
C GLY A 63 24.12 -4.21 -15.23
N GLU A 64 24.71 -3.09 -15.67
CA GLU A 64 25.61 -2.31 -14.81
C GLU A 64 24.84 -1.55 -13.72
N THR A 65 23.73 -0.92 -14.11
CA THR A 65 22.81 -0.24 -13.20
C THR A 65 22.18 -1.22 -12.23
N LEU A 66 21.75 -2.40 -12.71
CA LEU A 66 21.18 -3.47 -11.88
C LEU A 66 22.17 -3.98 -10.83
N ARG A 67 23.42 -4.24 -11.21
CA ARG A 67 24.48 -4.63 -10.24
C ARG A 67 24.71 -3.56 -9.19
N LYS A 68 24.65 -2.27 -9.56
CA LYS A 68 24.74 -1.17 -8.60
C LYS A 68 23.53 -1.12 -7.66
N LEU A 69 22.38 -1.67 -8.05
CA LEU A 69 21.17 -1.79 -7.22
C LEU A 69 21.12 -3.08 -6.39
N GLY A 70 22.09 -3.99 -6.54
CA GLY A 70 22.12 -5.28 -5.84
C GLY A 70 21.45 -6.43 -6.60
N VAL A 71 21.03 -6.20 -7.84
CA VAL A 71 20.52 -7.23 -8.75
C VAL A 71 21.68 -7.78 -9.57
N THR A 72 22.05 -9.04 -9.36
CA THR A 72 23.26 -9.62 -9.98
C THR A 72 23.00 -10.55 -11.15
N ASP A 73 21.82 -11.17 -11.22
CA ASP A 73 21.52 -12.25 -12.18
C ASP A 73 20.73 -11.78 -13.41
N GLU A 74 20.37 -10.50 -13.46
CA GLU A 74 19.60 -9.91 -14.55
C GLU A 74 20.47 -9.01 -15.44
N GLU A 75 20.40 -9.25 -16.75
CA GLU A 75 21.10 -8.41 -17.73
C GLU A 75 20.32 -7.15 -18.10
N ARG A 76 18.99 -7.17 -17.91
CA ARG A 76 18.08 -6.08 -18.27
C ARG A 76 16.77 -6.18 -17.50
N MET A 77 16.27 -5.04 -17.00
CA MET A 77 14.93 -4.89 -16.42
C MET A 77 14.34 -3.53 -16.75
N TRP A 78 13.08 -3.33 -16.40
CA TRP A 78 12.37 -2.06 -16.55
C TRP A 78 12.00 -1.50 -15.18
N ALA A 79 12.31 -0.22 -14.94
CA ALA A 79 11.95 0.48 -13.72
C ALA A 79 10.72 1.36 -13.94
N CYS A 80 9.66 1.11 -13.16
CA CYS A 80 8.54 2.03 -13.00
C CYS A 80 8.70 2.71 -11.63
N ARG A 81 9.11 3.97 -11.63
CA ARG A 81 9.30 4.75 -10.40
C ARG A 81 8.00 5.42 -10.00
N LEU A 82 7.69 5.40 -8.71
CA LEU A 82 6.52 6.04 -8.16
C LEU A 82 6.92 7.32 -7.42
N SER A 83 6.11 8.35 -7.57
CA SER A 83 6.30 9.65 -6.92
C SER A 83 4.98 10.11 -6.35
N ALA A 84 4.92 10.34 -5.04
CA ALA A 84 3.77 11.03 -4.44
C ALA A 84 3.64 12.45 -5.03
N GLU A 85 2.41 12.88 -5.30
CA GLU A 85 2.07 14.26 -5.67
C GLU A 85 1.58 15.01 -4.42
N GLY A 86 2.39 15.94 -3.90
CA GLY A 86 2.01 16.83 -2.80
C GLY A 86 3.01 16.85 -1.62
N PRO A 87 2.85 17.79 -0.67
CA PRO A 87 3.62 17.79 0.57
C PRO A 87 3.26 16.53 1.39
N LEU A 88 4.26 15.74 1.77
CA LEU A 88 4.09 14.49 2.55
C LEU A 88 3.18 14.66 3.79
N PRO A 89 2.49 13.60 4.29
CA PRO A 89 2.54 12.20 3.87
C PRO A 89 1.15 11.64 3.48
N MET A 90 0.94 11.30 2.21
CA MET A 90 -0.14 10.36 1.85
C MET A 90 0.40 8.93 2.03
N ASP A 91 0.40 8.48 3.28
CA ASP A 91 0.13 7.08 3.63
C ASP A 91 0.90 5.99 2.88
N TYR A 92 2.23 6.03 2.74
CA TYR A 92 3.03 4.92 2.16
C TYR A 92 2.41 4.26 0.90
N PHE A 93 1.54 4.97 0.17
CA PHE A 93 0.66 4.35 -0.82
C PHE A 93 1.46 4.10 -2.08
N ASP A 94 2.38 5.00 -2.38
CA ASP A 94 3.45 4.80 -3.34
C ASP A 94 4.26 3.52 -3.09
N LYS A 95 4.55 3.16 -1.83
CA LYS A 95 5.17 1.88 -1.47
C LYS A 95 4.24 0.70 -1.76
N SER A 96 3.02 0.70 -1.23
CA SER A 96 2.10 -0.42 -1.46
C SER A 96 1.74 -0.59 -2.94
N LEU A 97 1.65 0.52 -3.67
CA LEU A 97 1.41 0.55 -5.11
C LEU A 97 2.63 0.00 -5.88
N SER A 98 3.86 0.34 -5.51
CA SER A 98 5.04 -0.23 -6.17
C SER A 98 5.16 -1.73 -5.90
N GLU A 99 4.88 -2.14 -4.68
CA GLU A 99 4.85 -3.54 -4.26
C GLU A 99 3.80 -4.34 -5.05
N GLY A 100 2.56 -3.86 -5.11
CA GLY A 100 1.51 -4.59 -5.83
C GLY A 100 1.64 -4.56 -7.35
N VAL A 101 2.23 -3.51 -7.93
CA VAL A 101 2.61 -3.49 -9.36
C VAL A 101 3.69 -4.51 -9.65
N ALA A 102 4.76 -4.53 -8.84
CA ALA A 102 5.83 -5.51 -8.98
C ALA A 102 5.28 -6.94 -8.83
N TYR A 103 4.49 -7.20 -7.80
CA TYR A 103 3.89 -8.50 -7.55
C TYR A 103 3.07 -9.02 -8.74
N ARG A 104 2.16 -8.20 -9.28
CA ARG A 104 1.28 -8.59 -10.40
C ARG A 104 2.00 -8.81 -11.73
N LEU A 105 3.11 -8.13 -11.93
CA LEU A 105 3.91 -8.21 -13.15
C LEU A 105 5.14 -9.12 -13.00
N GLY A 106 5.25 -9.85 -11.87
CA GLY A 106 6.32 -10.83 -11.64
C GLY A 106 7.70 -10.16 -11.47
N GLY A 107 7.73 -8.99 -10.86
CA GLY A 107 8.92 -8.19 -10.61
C GLY A 107 9.23 -8.02 -9.13
N TRP A 108 10.17 -7.12 -8.84
CA TRP A 108 10.63 -6.81 -7.49
C TRP A 108 10.27 -5.38 -7.09
N SER A 109 10.09 -5.17 -5.80
CA SER A 109 9.91 -3.83 -5.24
C SER A 109 11.24 -3.29 -4.69
N LEU A 110 11.52 -2.02 -4.93
CA LEU A 110 12.67 -1.30 -4.40
C LEU A 110 12.17 -0.05 -3.67
N CYS A 111 12.02 -0.13 -2.34
CA CYS A 111 11.51 0.99 -1.52
C CYS A 111 12.50 1.52 -0.49
N ARG A 112 13.59 0.79 -0.17
CA ARG A 112 14.61 1.18 0.82
C ARG A 112 16.00 0.66 0.47
N GLY A 113 16.37 0.75 -0.80
CA GLY A 113 17.74 0.44 -1.25
C GLY A 113 18.02 -1.03 -1.60
N GLU A 114 17.21 -1.97 -1.11
CA GLU A 114 17.31 -3.39 -1.46
C GLU A 114 16.08 -3.87 -2.26
N PRO A 115 16.27 -4.59 -3.38
CA PRO A 115 15.19 -5.24 -4.10
C PRO A 115 14.57 -6.35 -3.25
N THR A 116 13.24 -6.37 -3.17
CA THR A 116 12.47 -7.40 -2.47
C THR A 116 11.60 -8.13 -3.48
N ASP A 117 11.76 -9.45 -3.55
CA ASP A 117 10.80 -10.31 -4.23
C ASP A 117 9.59 -10.57 -3.35
N LEU A 118 8.43 -10.10 -3.81
CA LEU A 118 7.17 -10.25 -3.09
C LEU A 118 6.47 -11.56 -3.45
N ALA A 119 6.82 -12.18 -4.57
CA ALA A 119 6.32 -13.50 -4.90
C ALA A 119 6.75 -14.49 -3.81
N GLY A 120 8.02 -14.49 -3.39
CA GLY A 120 8.50 -15.34 -2.30
C GLY A 120 8.06 -14.96 -0.88
N SER A 121 7.23 -13.94 -0.66
CA SER A 121 6.87 -13.49 0.69
C SER A 121 5.75 -14.33 1.31
N ASP A 122 5.89 -14.72 2.57
CA ASP A 122 4.87 -15.41 3.37
C ASP A 122 3.70 -14.52 3.80
N LEU A 123 3.80 -13.20 3.62
CA LEU A 123 2.83 -12.23 4.15
C LEU A 123 1.54 -12.13 3.34
N ARG A 124 1.30 -13.06 2.41
CA ARG A 124 0.16 -13.05 1.48
C ARG A 124 -1.17 -13.18 2.23
N ALA A 125 -1.84 -12.05 2.39
CA ALA A 125 -3.15 -11.94 3.00
C ALA A 125 -4.17 -11.39 2.00
N VAL A 126 -5.41 -11.82 2.13
CA VAL A 126 -6.56 -11.26 1.41
C VAL A 126 -7.35 -10.40 2.38
N ARG A 127 -7.86 -9.28 1.89
CA ARG A 127 -8.62 -8.31 2.67
C ARG A 127 -9.99 -8.08 2.06
N VAL A 128 -10.95 -7.68 2.90
CA VAL A 128 -12.23 -7.11 2.47
C VAL A 128 -12.41 -5.79 3.18
N TYR A 129 -12.53 -4.70 2.42
CA TYR A 129 -12.91 -3.40 2.95
C TYR A 129 -14.43 -3.30 3.04
N LEU A 130 -14.92 -2.84 4.18
CA LEU A 130 -16.33 -2.67 4.49
C LEU A 130 -16.59 -1.24 4.99
N PRO A 131 -17.78 -0.67 4.68
CA PRO A 131 -18.14 0.67 5.14
C PRO A 131 -18.51 0.73 6.63
N ALA A 132 -18.83 -0.42 7.23
CA ALA A 132 -19.18 -0.55 8.64
C ALA A 132 -18.92 -1.99 9.13
N ALA A 133 -18.78 -2.17 10.44
CA ALA A 133 -18.66 -3.50 11.03
C ALA A 133 -19.99 -4.27 10.90
N PRO A 134 -19.99 -5.47 10.29
CA PRO A 134 -21.16 -6.35 10.33
C PRO A 134 -21.37 -6.92 11.73
N SER A 135 -22.57 -7.41 12.03
CA SER A 135 -22.83 -8.04 13.32
C SER A 135 -22.16 -9.41 13.40
N PRO A 136 -21.80 -9.89 14.61
CA PRO A 136 -21.23 -11.23 14.75
C PRO A 136 -22.13 -12.34 14.18
N GLU A 137 -23.44 -12.23 14.37
CA GLU A 137 -24.42 -13.17 13.80
C GLU A 137 -24.37 -13.21 12.27
N GLU A 138 -24.22 -12.05 11.62
CA GLU A 138 -24.11 -11.97 10.16
C GLU A 138 -22.79 -12.58 9.67
N VAL A 139 -21.67 -12.31 10.36
CA VAL A 139 -20.37 -12.90 10.03
C VAL A 139 -20.41 -14.42 10.18
N VAL A 140 -20.86 -14.94 11.32
CA VAL A 140 -20.94 -16.39 11.57
C VAL A 140 -21.79 -17.10 10.52
N ALA A 141 -22.98 -16.54 10.20
CA ALA A 141 -23.86 -17.13 9.19
C ALA A 141 -23.19 -17.21 7.81
N LEU A 142 -22.45 -16.17 7.41
CA LEU A 142 -21.70 -16.18 6.14
C LEU A 142 -20.54 -17.16 6.17
N LEU A 143 -19.77 -17.19 7.26
CA LEU A 143 -18.61 -18.08 7.39
C LEU A 143 -19.01 -19.55 7.42
N GLY A 144 -20.15 -19.90 8.02
CA GLY A 144 -20.68 -21.26 8.01
C GLY A 144 -21.01 -21.82 6.61
N GLU A 145 -21.19 -20.96 5.60
CA GLU A 145 -21.40 -21.37 4.21
C GLU A 145 -20.08 -21.66 3.46
N VAL A 146 -18.97 -21.05 3.87
CA VAL A 146 -17.75 -20.92 3.04
C VAL A 146 -16.47 -21.39 3.71
N ILE A 147 -16.44 -21.54 5.03
CA ILE A 147 -15.30 -22.06 5.79
C ILE A 147 -15.66 -23.42 6.38
N ARG A 148 -14.67 -24.31 6.49
CA ARG A 148 -14.85 -25.60 7.15
C ARG A 148 -15.09 -25.40 8.66
N PRO A 149 -16.17 -25.96 9.23
CA PRO A 149 -16.46 -25.81 10.66
C PRO A 149 -15.51 -26.64 11.53
N VAL A 150 -15.41 -26.25 12.80
CA VAL A 150 -14.76 -27.00 13.87
C VAL A 150 -15.78 -27.59 14.84
N ASP A 151 -15.42 -28.73 15.45
CA ASP A 151 -16.29 -29.42 16.40
C ASP A 151 -16.13 -28.93 17.86
N SER A 152 -15.02 -28.25 18.17
CA SER A 152 -14.69 -27.79 19.51
C SER A 152 -13.69 -26.63 19.50
N VAL A 153 -13.73 -25.79 20.53
CA VAL A 153 -12.72 -24.76 20.77
C VAL A 153 -11.45 -25.40 21.32
N ASP A 154 -10.31 -25.11 20.71
CA ASP A 154 -8.99 -25.36 21.30
C ASP A 154 -8.72 -24.30 22.36
N ALA A 155 -8.91 -24.65 23.64
CA ALA A 155 -8.75 -23.70 24.75
C ALA A 155 -7.30 -23.26 25.00
N ASP A 156 -6.30 -24.01 24.49
CA ASP A 156 -4.89 -23.59 24.58
C ASP A 156 -4.60 -22.48 23.57
N LYS A 157 -5.26 -22.53 22.40
CA LYS A 157 -5.15 -21.52 21.34
C LYS A 157 -6.11 -20.34 21.51
N TRP A 158 -7.31 -20.60 22.00
CA TRP A 158 -8.44 -19.67 22.09
C TRP A 158 -9.05 -19.70 23.50
N PRO A 159 -8.34 -19.16 24.51
CA PRO A 159 -8.77 -19.27 25.91
C PRO A 159 -10.13 -18.62 26.17
N ASP A 160 -10.44 -17.54 25.43
CA ASP A 160 -11.69 -16.79 25.53
C ASP A 160 -12.64 -17.05 24.35
N GLY A 161 -12.40 -18.13 23.59
CA GLY A 161 -13.18 -18.47 22.39
C GLY A 161 -14.54 -19.10 22.69
N GLU A 162 -15.58 -18.60 22.01
CA GLU A 162 -16.91 -19.19 21.99
C GLU A 162 -17.14 -19.95 20.67
N LEU A 163 -17.76 -21.14 20.73
CA LEU A 163 -18.12 -21.89 19.53
C LEU A 163 -19.53 -21.51 19.07
N LEU A 164 -19.62 -20.80 17.94
CA LEU A 164 -20.85 -20.35 17.31
C LEU A 164 -21.04 -21.08 15.98
N GLU A 165 -22.00 -22.00 15.92
CA GLU A 165 -22.34 -22.76 14.70
C GLU A 165 -21.14 -23.42 13.97
N GLY A 166 -20.15 -23.87 14.73
CA GLY A 166 -18.94 -24.48 14.17
C GLY A 166 -17.82 -23.49 13.83
N ILE A 167 -17.96 -22.22 14.21
CA ILE A 167 -16.93 -21.17 14.08
C ILE A 167 -16.52 -20.73 15.49
N VAL A 168 -15.22 -20.68 15.76
CA VAL A 168 -14.70 -20.07 17.00
C VAL A 168 -14.76 -18.55 16.84
N HIS A 169 -15.43 -17.86 17.75
CA HIS A 169 -15.47 -16.40 17.83
C HIS A 169 -14.78 -15.93 19.11
N VAL A 170 -13.89 -14.95 18.98
CA VAL A 170 -13.20 -14.29 20.08
C VAL A 170 -13.40 -12.79 19.91
N THR A 171 -13.98 -12.14 20.93
CA THR A 171 -13.98 -10.68 21.04
C THR A 171 -12.66 -10.23 21.64
N VAL A 172 -11.99 -9.27 21.01
CA VAL A 172 -10.71 -8.74 21.47
C VAL A 172 -10.94 -7.34 22.04
N ASP A 173 -10.79 -7.21 23.35
CA ASP A 173 -10.90 -5.91 24.03
C ASP A 173 -9.58 -5.11 23.93
N GLY A 174 -9.69 -3.80 23.70
CA GLY A 174 -8.55 -2.88 23.83
C GLY A 174 -7.57 -2.83 22.66
N GLY A 175 -7.88 -3.48 21.52
CA GLY A 175 -7.04 -3.52 20.32
C GLY A 175 -7.64 -2.82 19.10
N VAL A 176 -6.85 -2.74 18.02
CA VAL A 176 -7.33 -2.33 16.68
C VAL A 176 -8.17 -3.44 16.04
N VAL A 177 -7.86 -4.69 16.38
CA VAL A 177 -8.67 -5.86 16.07
C VAL A 177 -9.80 -5.95 17.08
N THR A 178 -11.05 -6.05 16.61
CA THR A 178 -12.24 -6.13 17.46
C THR A 178 -12.73 -7.56 17.62
N ASP A 179 -12.65 -8.35 16.55
CA ASP A 179 -13.21 -9.70 16.51
C ASP A 179 -12.31 -10.63 15.69
N VAL A 180 -12.20 -11.87 16.16
CA VAL A 180 -11.52 -12.96 15.46
C VAL A 180 -12.51 -14.11 15.30
N TYR A 181 -12.59 -14.62 14.08
CA TYR A 181 -13.40 -15.79 13.71
C TYR A 181 -12.47 -16.86 13.13
N ALA A 182 -12.59 -18.10 13.59
CA ALA A 182 -11.75 -19.20 13.10
C ALA A 182 -12.59 -20.44 12.78
N GLY A 183 -12.38 -20.99 11.59
CA GLY A 183 -12.85 -22.31 11.21
C GLY A 183 -11.76 -23.36 11.42
N ALA A 184 -11.74 -24.39 10.57
CA ALA A 184 -10.74 -25.47 10.67
C ALA A 184 -9.43 -25.18 9.92
N ASP A 185 -9.49 -24.35 8.88
CA ASP A 185 -8.37 -24.02 7.98
C ASP A 185 -8.11 -22.51 7.84
N MET A 186 -9.11 -21.67 8.13
CA MET A 186 -9.05 -20.24 7.88
C MET A 186 -9.42 -19.41 9.12
N MET A 187 -8.72 -18.30 9.28
CA MET A 187 -8.97 -17.27 10.30
C MET A 187 -9.37 -15.97 9.60
N LEU A 188 -10.34 -15.28 10.20
CA LEU A 188 -10.80 -13.96 9.80
C LEU A 188 -10.68 -13.00 10.98
N THR A 189 -10.02 -11.87 10.79
CA THR A 189 -9.90 -10.81 11.81
C THR A 189 -10.57 -9.54 11.33
N LEU A 190 -11.35 -8.87 12.19
CA LEU A 190 -11.92 -7.55 11.91
C LEU A 190 -11.06 -6.49 12.58
N GLU A 191 -10.64 -5.50 11.81
CA GLU A 191 -9.96 -4.31 12.32
C GLU A 191 -10.67 -3.04 11.85
N ALA A 192 -10.77 -2.06 12.75
CA ALA A 192 -11.24 -0.73 12.40
C ALA A 192 -10.06 0.14 11.95
N SER A 193 -10.25 0.96 10.92
CA SER A 193 -9.19 1.83 10.41
C SER A 193 -9.70 3.17 9.94
N ASN A 194 -9.06 4.24 10.40
CA ASN A 194 -9.27 5.60 9.90
C ASN A 194 -8.48 5.87 8.60
N ARG A 195 -7.68 4.90 8.15
CA ARG A 195 -6.90 5.00 6.92
C ARG A 195 -7.67 4.38 5.77
N ILE A 196 -8.23 5.25 4.92
CA ILE A 196 -9.09 4.84 3.81
C ILE A 196 -8.26 4.73 2.53
N PRO A 197 -8.05 3.51 1.99
CA PRO A 197 -7.31 3.32 0.75
C PRO A 197 -8.06 3.94 -0.44
N PRO A 198 -7.35 4.30 -1.53
CA PRO A 198 -7.97 4.95 -2.70
C PRO A 198 -9.16 4.19 -3.27
N ALA A 199 -9.08 2.85 -3.42
CA ALA A 199 -10.20 2.02 -3.83
C ALA A 199 -11.45 2.23 -2.94
N ALA A 200 -11.32 2.17 -1.61
CA ALA A 200 -12.43 2.40 -0.70
C ALA A 200 -12.94 3.85 -0.76
N LYS A 201 -12.05 4.84 -0.93
CA LYS A 201 -12.41 6.25 -1.03
C LYS A 201 -13.21 6.56 -2.30
N ALA A 202 -12.87 5.92 -3.42
CA ALA A 202 -13.61 6.06 -4.68
C ALA A 202 -15.05 5.52 -4.54
N HIS A 203 -15.21 4.39 -3.85
CA HIS A 203 -16.52 3.77 -3.61
C HIS A 203 -17.35 4.47 -2.52
N TRP A 204 -16.70 4.94 -1.44
CA TRP A 204 -17.32 5.54 -0.28
C TRP A 204 -16.63 6.86 0.14
N PRO A 205 -16.83 7.95 -0.62
CA PRO A 205 -16.09 9.20 -0.44
C PRO A 205 -16.40 9.96 0.86
N TYR A 206 -17.46 9.57 1.57
CA TYR A 206 -17.93 10.22 2.79
C TYR A 206 -17.45 9.54 4.07
N LEU A 207 -16.81 8.37 3.99
CA LEU A 207 -16.34 7.66 5.17
C LEU A 207 -15.13 8.37 5.79
N THR A 208 -15.06 8.32 7.11
CA THR A 208 -13.87 8.70 7.89
C THR A 208 -13.19 7.50 8.53
N GLU A 209 -13.86 6.35 8.49
CA GLU A 209 -13.44 5.08 9.06
C GLU A 209 -13.98 3.95 8.17
N ILE A 210 -13.24 2.86 8.08
CA ILE A 210 -13.62 1.61 7.41
C ILE A 210 -13.34 0.43 8.33
N VAL A 211 -13.96 -0.70 8.01
CA VAL A 211 -13.61 -1.99 8.60
C VAL A 211 -12.85 -2.81 7.58
N ILE A 212 -11.78 -3.46 8.02
CA ILE A 212 -10.97 -4.36 7.20
C ILE A 212 -11.14 -5.76 7.79
N MET A 213 -11.70 -6.67 7.00
CA MET A 213 -11.63 -8.09 7.30
C MET A 213 -10.36 -8.66 6.67
N ARG A 214 -9.51 -9.31 7.45
CA ARG A 214 -8.32 -10.00 6.94
C ARG A 214 -8.53 -11.50 7.01
N LEU A 215 -8.29 -12.19 5.90
CA LEU A 215 -8.36 -13.64 5.80
C LEU A 215 -6.94 -14.21 5.76
N SER A 216 -6.63 -15.07 6.73
CA SER A 216 -5.33 -15.72 6.89
C SER A 216 -5.48 -17.22 7.16
N ALA A 217 -4.37 -17.95 7.02
CA ALA A 217 -4.31 -19.33 7.48
C ALA A 217 -4.28 -19.36 9.02
N ILE A 218 -4.81 -20.43 9.60
CA ILE A 218 -4.94 -20.58 11.07
C ILE A 218 -3.60 -20.61 11.83
N ASP A 219 -2.49 -20.96 11.18
CA ASP A 219 -1.16 -20.97 11.81
C ASP A 219 -0.49 -19.60 11.86
N THR A 220 -1.14 -18.57 11.30
CA THR A 220 -0.69 -17.18 11.45
C THR A 220 -1.02 -16.73 12.88
N GLN A 221 0.00 -16.40 13.68
CA GLN A 221 -0.21 -15.88 15.03
C GLN A 221 -1.16 -14.67 15.00
N VAL A 222 -2.15 -14.66 15.88
CA VAL A 222 -2.96 -13.48 16.19
C VAL A 222 -1.98 -12.39 16.64
N PRO A 223 -2.01 -11.16 16.09
CA PRO A 223 -1.18 -10.09 16.62
C PRO A 223 -1.52 -9.91 18.09
N ALA A 224 -0.55 -10.13 18.97
CA ALA A 224 -0.75 -10.02 20.40
C ALA A 224 -1.33 -8.64 20.73
N SER A 225 -2.39 -8.61 21.55
CA SER A 225 -2.88 -7.37 22.16
C SER A 225 -1.70 -6.62 22.80
N PRO A 226 -1.63 -5.29 22.68
CA PRO A 226 -0.49 -4.50 23.14
C PRO A 226 -0.51 -4.32 24.66
N ASP A 227 -0.48 -5.43 25.40
CA ASP A 227 -0.27 -5.45 26.85
C ASP A 227 0.92 -6.38 27.14
N GLY A 228 2.12 -5.95 26.72
CA GLY A 228 3.37 -6.59 27.12
C GLY A 228 4.47 -6.53 26.06
N GLU A 229 5.39 -5.58 26.25
CA GLU A 229 6.77 -5.55 25.72
C GLU A 229 7.00 -5.28 24.22
N THR A 230 7.35 -4.00 23.98
CA THR A 230 8.35 -3.49 23.02
C THR A 230 8.19 -3.89 21.56
N ALA A 231 7.29 -3.18 20.87
CA ALA A 231 7.54 -2.82 19.48
C ALA A 231 8.73 -1.84 19.46
N GLU A 232 9.84 -2.26 18.87
CA GLU A 232 10.95 -1.39 18.52
C GLU A 232 10.44 -0.33 17.54
N ALA A 233 10.05 0.81 18.09
CA ALA A 233 9.90 2.03 17.31
C ALA A 233 11.31 2.44 16.87
N GLU A 234 11.63 2.22 15.60
CA GLU A 234 12.82 2.82 14.98
C GLU A 234 12.73 4.34 15.17
N GLU A 235 13.62 4.84 16.01
CA GLU A 235 13.75 6.24 16.39
C GLU A 235 14.02 7.08 15.14
N ALA A 236 13.06 7.92 14.77
CA ALA A 236 13.32 9.07 13.92
C ALA A 236 14.13 10.08 14.74
N GLU A 237 15.45 10.11 14.53
CA GLU A 237 16.35 11.14 15.04
C GLU A 237 15.83 12.53 14.66
N SER A 238 15.24 13.23 15.63
CA SER A 238 14.96 14.66 15.56
C SER A 238 16.18 15.41 16.12
N PRO A 239 16.77 16.37 15.40
CA PRO A 239 17.93 17.10 15.91
C PRO A 239 17.52 18.07 17.02
N GLY A 240 18.39 18.16 18.02
CA GLY A 240 18.14 18.74 19.34
C GLY A 240 17.65 20.19 19.35
N ALA A 241 16.71 20.43 20.25
CA ALA A 241 16.44 21.73 20.84
C ALA A 241 16.56 21.59 22.36
N GLU A 242 17.59 22.23 22.93
CA GLU A 242 17.83 22.28 24.37
C GLU A 242 16.62 22.87 25.12
N PRO A 243 16.22 22.32 26.28
CA PRO A 243 15.11 22.84 27.05
C PRO A 243 15.54 24.13 27.77
N ARG A 244 14.87 25.24 27.44
CA ARG A 244 14.90 26.45 28.29
C ARG A 244 13.86 26.29 29.39
N ASP A 245 14.32 26.41 30.62
CA ASP A 245 13.52 26.58 31.83
C ASP A 245 12.47 27.68 31.63
N ALA A 246 11.19 27.30 31.72
CA ALA A 246 10.08 28.21 31.88
C ALA A 246 9.30 27.80 33.13
N GLU A 247 9.39 28.64 34.16
CA GLU A 247 8.64 28.51 35.41
C GLU A 247 7.12 28.50 35.17
N PRO A 248 6.34 27.75 35.96
CA PRO A 248 4.89 27.68 35.81
C PRO A 248 4.25 29.00 36.27
N GLN A 249 3.46 29.62 35.39
CA GLN A 249 2.58 30.72 35.76
C GLN A 249 1.22 30.17 36.18
N ASP A 250 0.80 30.58 37.39
CA ASP A 250 -0.50 30.32 37.99
C ASP A 250 -1.65 30.77 37.07
N ALA A 251 -2.45 29.82 36.62
CA ALA A 251 -3.71 30.09 35.94
C ALA A 251 -4.83 30.16 37.00
N GLU A 252 -5.27 31.39 37.31
CA GLU A 252 -6.48 31.63 38.10
C GLU A 252 -7.72 31.12 37.36
N SER A 253 -8.43 30.19 37.99
CA SER A 253 -9.73 29.68 37.57
C SER A 253 -10.77 30.80 37.56
N ARG A 254 -11.34 31.12 36.38
CA ARG A 254 -12.55 31.92 36.28
C ARG A 254 -13.76 31.02 36.09
N ASP A 255 -14.63 31.06 37.09
CA ASP A 255 -15.98 30.50 37.07
C ASP A 255 -16.79 31.07 35.90
N ALA A 256 -17.34 30.18 35.07
CA ALA A 256 -18.36 30.50 34.07
C ALA A 256 -19.69 29.92 34.54
N GLU A 257 -20.64 30.79 34.88
CA GLU A 257 -22.04 30.42 35.15
C GLU A 257 -22.74 29.97 33.85
N PRO A 258 -23.64 28.96 33.92
CA PRO A 258 -24.37 28.47 32.76
C PRO A 258 -25.52 29.40 32.38
N GLN A 259 -25.63 29.74 31.09
CA GLN A 259 -26.78 30.45 30.53
C GLN A 259 -27.84 29.46 30.03
N ASP A 260 -29.06 29.64 30.54
CA ASP A 260 -30.29 29.00 30.09
C ASP A 260 -30.59 29.34 28.63
N ALA A 261 -30.88 28.31 27.82
CA ALA A 261 -31.47 28.46 26.49
C ALA A 261 -32.87 27.82 26.48
N GLU A 262 -33.88 28.68 26.31
CA GLU A 262 -35.27 28.27 26.10
C GLU A 262 -35.49 27.67 24.69
N PRO A 263 -36.43 26.73 24.52
CA PRO A 263 -36.73 26.11 23.22
C PRO A 263 -37.64 26.99 22.36
N GLN A 264 -37.33 27.12 21.07
CA GLN A 264 -38.22 27.76 20.09
C GLN A 264 -39.04 26.73 19.32
N ASP A 265 -40.34 27.04 19.25
CA ASP A 265 -41.43 26.30 18.64
C ASP A 265 -41.31 26.09 17.13
N ALA A 266 -41.93 24.98 16.71
CA ALA A 266 -42.14 24.53 15.34
C ALA A 266 -43.00 25.49 14.49
N ARG A 267 -42.72 25.52 13.18
CA ARG A 267 -43.72 25.84 12.16
C ARG A 267 -43.52 24.99 10.92
N ALA A 268 -44.53 24.18 10.62
CA ALA A 268 -44.75 23.55 9.33
C ALA A 268 -45.41 24.56 8.38
N GLU A 269 -45.01 24.58 7.11
CA GLU A 269 -45.83 25.11 6.02
C GLU A 269 -45.83 24.15 4.82
N ASP A 270 -47.03 24.05 4.26
CA ASP A 270 -47.51 23.12 3.25
C ASP A 270 -47.08 23.42 1.81
N ALA A 271 -47.04 22.33 1.04
CA ALA A 271 -47.44 22.13 -0.36
C ALA A 271 -47.60 23.32 -1.33
N ALA A 272 -46.99 23.18 -2.53
CA ALA A 272 -47.71 23.34 -3.79
C ALA A 272 -47.03 22.63 -4.98
N THR A 273 -47.82 21.81 -5.65
CA THR A 273 -47.70 21.24 -7.00
C THR A 273 -47.57 22.29 -8.10
N VAL A 274 -46.74 22.05 -9.13
CA VAL A 274 -47.01 22.50 -10.52
C VAL A 274 -46.56 21.43 -11.53
N ASP A 275 -47.56 20.98 -12.28
CA ASP A 275 -47.51 20.19 -13.51
C ASP A 275 -47.10 21.05 -14.73
N GLY A 276 -46.43 20.42 -15.72
CA GLY A 276 -46.85 20.62 -17.12
C GLY A 276 -45.82 21.04 -18.19
N ARG A 277 -45.78 20.19 -19.23
CA ARG A 277 -45.45 20.39 -20.68
C ARG A 277 -43.97 20.41 -21.08
N SER A 278 -43.47 19.52 -21.96
CA SER A 278 -43.88 19.09 -23.33
C SER A 278 -43.56 20.12 -24.42
N GLY A 279 -42.77 19.71 -25.42
CA GLY A 279 -42.53 20.40 -26.71
C GLY A 279 -41.05 20.46 -27.08
N THR A 280 -40.45 19.53 -27.84
CA THR A 280 -40.49 19.33 -29.32
C THR A 280 -39.62 20.32 -30.12
N GLY A 281 -38.69 19.75 -30.91
CA GLY A 281 -38.10 20.32 -32.14
C GLY A 281 -36.92 21.27 -31.92
N ASP A 282 -36.01 21.49 -32.85
CA ASP A 282 -35.67 20.88 -34.13
C ASP A 282 -34.36 21.57 -34.57
N ASP A 283 -33.55 20.88 -35.37
CA ASP A 283 -32.65 21.41 -36.40
C ASP A 283 -31.50 22.44 -36.18
N ALA A 284 -30.49 22.21 -37.05
CA ALA A 284 -29.46 23.10 -37.60
C ALA A 284 -28.20 23.36 -36.75
N ASP A 285 -27.03 22.81 -37.12
CA ASP A 285 -26.17 23.17 -38.27
C ASP A 285 -25.70 24.63 -38.24
N VAL A 286 -24.47 24.85 -37.75
CA VAL A 286 -23.58 25.94 -38.21
C VAL A 286 -22.11 25.49 -38.08
N THR A 287 -21.46 25.30 -39.22
CA THR A 287 -20.00 25.37 -39.40
C THR A 287 -19.50 26.81 -39.29
N VAL A 288 -18.39 27.09 -38.57
CA VAL A 288 -17.44 28.15 -38.98
C VAL A 288 -16.02 27.82 -38.50
N ALA A 289 -15.10 27.79 -39.46
CA ALA A 289 -13.66 27.78 -39.25
C ALA A 289 -13.14 29.15 -38.79
N ALA A 290 -12.05 29.19 -38.04
CA ALA A 290 -11.16 30.35 -38.01
C ALA A 290 -9.74 29.93 -37.63
N GLU A 291 -8.88 29.95 -38.65
CA GLU A 291 -7.43 30.10 -38.53
C GLU A 291 -7.09 31.42 -37.82
N GLY A 292 -6.01 31.42 -37.04
CA GLY A 292 -5.51 32.61 -36.38
C GLY A 292 -4.10 32.41 -35.84
N ALA A 293 -3.12 32.62 -36.71
CA ALA A 293 -1.69 32.70 -36.41
C ALA A 293 -1.32 34.00 -35.66
N ALA A 294 -0.01 34.12 -35.33
CA ALA A 294 0.76 35.28 -34.85
C ALA A 294 0.86 35.41 -33.32
N ASP A 295 1.99 35.77 -32.69
CA ASP A 295 3.38 36.02 -33.09
C ASP A 295 4.18 36.26 -31.78
N ALA A 296 5.50 36.15 -31.92
CA ALA A 296 6.64 36.48 -31.08
C ALA A 296 6.49 37.44 -29.87
N ARG A 297 7.34 37.16 -28.86
CA ARG A 297 8.41 38.03 -28.30
C ARG A 297 9.14 37.22 -27.21
N ASP A 298 10.41 36.86 -27.36
CA ASP A 298 11.62 37.68 -27.41
C ASP A 298 11.83 38.49 -26.12
N SER A 299 12.77 38.04 -25.27
CA SER A 299 13.61 38.85 -24.40
C SER A 299 14.75 38.00 -23.84
N ALA A 300 15.88 38.14 -24.54
CA ALA A 300 17.28 38.07 -24.15
C ALA A 300 17.60 38.37 -22.67
N GLU A 301 18.49 37.55 -22.07
CA GLU A 301 19.87 37.93 -21.65
C GLU A 301 19.95 38.60 -20.28
N ASP A 302 20.67 37.99 -19.32
CA ASP A 302 21.79 38.68 -18.65
C ASP A 302 22.71 37.70 -17.91
N ALA A 303 23.97 38.09 -17.83
CA ALA A 303 25.16 37.32 -17.52
C ALA A 303 25.66 37.47 -16.06
N GLY A 304 26.71 36.71 -15.71
CA GLY A 304 27.57 36.91 -14.53
C GLY A 304 28.00 35.57 -13.94
N ASP A 305 29.08 34.92 -14.35
CA ASP A 305 30.52 35.26 -14.27
C ASP A 305 31.18 34.93 -12.90
N ALA A 306 32.27 34.15 -13.03
CA ALA A 306 33.44 33.90 -12.20
C ALA A 306 33.34 33.67 -10.67
N ALA A 307 33.95 32.59 -10.19
CA ALA A 307 35.34 32.67 -9.69
C ALA A 307 35.90 31.30 -9.25
N ASP A 308 37.16 31.09 -9.62
CA ASP A 308 38.12 30.10 -9.13
C ASP A 308 38.26 30.05 -7.60
N SER A 309 38.64 28.87 -7.08
CA SER A 309 39.78 28.76 -6.18
C SER A 309 40.28 27.31 -6.06
N ALA A 310 41.58 27.17 -6.33
CA ALA A 310 42.40 25.99 -6.15
C ALA A 310 42.96 25.89 -4.71
N GLY A 311 43.49 24.71 -4.36
CA GLY A 311 44.34 24.44 -3.19
C GLY A 311 44.18 22.97 -2.79
N ASP A 312 45.02 22.05 -3.26
CA ASP A 312 46.30 21.63 -2.64
C ASP A 312 46.16 21.34 -1.14
N ASP A 313 46.29 20.07 -0.75
CA ASP A 313 47.48 19.64 0.00
C ASP A 313 47.54 18.12 0.13
N ALA A 314 48.77 17.64 -0.01
CA ALA A 314 49.19 16.26 0.01
C ALA A 314 49.62 15.80 1.41
N ASP A 315 49.88 14.50 1.46
CA ASP A 315 50.93 13.84 2.24
C ASP A 315 50.62 13.22 3.62
N ASP A 316 51.31 12.07 3.74
CA ASP A 316 51.73 11.28 4.88
C ASP A 316 50.70 10.34 5.54
N ALA A 317 50.74 9.04 5.29
CA ALA A 317 51.78 8.02 5.50
C ALA A 317 51.79 7.40 6.90
N ASP A 318 51.70 6.07 6.84
CA ASP A 318 52.49 5.10 7.60
C ASP A 318 51.86 4.37 8.81
N ALA A 319 52.26 3.09 8.84
CA ALA A 319 52.32 2.13 9.92
C ALA A 319 51.02 1.43 10.34
N SER A 320 50.97 0.12 10.62
CA SER A 320 51.87 -1.03 10.41
C SER A 320 51.17 -2.24 11.09
N ALA A 321 51.64 -3.45 10.76
CA ALA A 321 51.43 -4.72 11.47
C ALA A 321 50.01 -5.32 11.39
N GLY A 322 49.80 -6.56 10.96
CA GLY A 322 50.66 -7.73 10.99
C GLY A 322 50.05 -8.76 11.94
N SER A 323 49.40 -9.79 11.38
CA SER A 323 49.11 -11.12 11.96
C SER A 323 48.07 -11.79 11.06
N SER A 324 48.03 -13.09 10.83
CA SER A 324 48.98 -14.20 11.01
C SER A 324 48.28 -15.36 10.30
N ALA A 325 49.03 -16.13 9.52
CA ALA A 325 48.53 -17.32 8.86
C ALA A 325 47.89 -18.30 9.86
N GLY A 326 46.65 -18.69 9.57
CA GLY A 326 45.92 -19.77 10.23
C GLY A 326 45.28 -20.64 9.16
N ASP A 327 46.13 -21.40 8.46
CA ASP A 327 45.76 -22.49 7.58
C ASP A 327 45.27 -23.66 8.45
N SER A 328 44.01 -24.06 8.27
CA SER A 328 43.48 -25.29 8.86
C SER A 328 42.43 -25.85 7.92
N ALA A 329 42.87 -26.91 7.24
CA ALA A 329 42.14 -27.82 6.38
C ALA A 329 40.72 -28.12 6.87
N ASP A 330 39.76 -27.66 6.10
CA ASP A 330 38.89 -28.48 5.24
C ASP A 330 38.76 -29.96 5.64
N ASP A 331 37.68 -30.25 6.37
CA ASP A 331 37.01 -31.56 6.39
C ASP A 331 35.60 -31.34 6.95
N ARG A 332 34.70 -30.81 6.12
CA ARG A 332 33.26 -30.83 6.39
C ARG A 332 32.58 -31.60 5.29
N ALA A 333 32.05 -32.75 5.70
CA ALA A 333 31.21 -33.64 4.93
C ALA A 333 30.13 -32.86 4.18
N ASP A 334 30.15 -33.07 2.88
CA ASP A 334 29.16 -32.65 1.90
C ASP A 334 27.91 -33.53 2.08
N ASP A 335 27.12 -33.24 3.13
CA ASP A 335 25.72 -33.67 3.24
C ASP A 335 24.85 -32.45 2.91
N ARG A 336 24.90 -32.01 1.65
CA ARG A 336 23.81 -31.23 1.05
C ARG A 336 22.63 -32.18 0.89
N ALA A 337 21.81 -32.25 1.94
CA ALA A 337 20.42 -32.62 1.76
C ALA A 337 19.82 -31.63 0.76
N ASP A 338 19.50 -32.20 -0.39
CA ASP A 338 18.58 -31.71 -1.41
C ASP A 338 17.19 -31.55 -0.77
N ASP A 339 17.02 -30.55 0.09
CA ASP A 339 15.71 -30.05 0.52
C ASP A 339 15.31 -28.90 -0.41
N GLY A 340 15.17 -29.23 -1.70
CA GLY A 340 14.39 -28.46 -2.68
C GLY A 340 12.90 -28.66 -2.47
N ALA A 341 12.44 -28.62 -1.21
CA ALA A 341 11.06 -28.28 -0.93
C ALA A 341 11.00 -26.77 -1.07
N ASP A 342 10.92 -26.30 -2.32
CA ASP A 342 10.49 -24.94 -2.61
C ASP A 342 9.28 -24.66 -1.71
N ASP A 343 9.36 -23.63 -0.90
CA ASP A 343 8.24 -22.99 -0.22
C ASP A 343 7.30 -22.44 -1.30
N VAL A 344 6.63 -23.36 -2.02
CA VAL A 344 5.42 -23.07 -2.77
C VAL A 344 4.41 -22.75 -1.69
N VAL A 345 4.45 -21.50 -1.22
CA VAL A 345 3.36 -20.83 -0.54
C VAL A 345 2.11 -21.31 -1.26
N ASP A 346 1.21 -22.01 -0.54
CA ASP A 346 0.15 -22.78 -1.18
C ASP A 346 -0.80 -21.83 -1.93
N ASP A 347 -0.51 -21.63 -3.21
CA ASP A 347 -1.26 -20.78 -4.12
C ASP A 347 -2.72 -21.24 -4.15
N THR A 348 -2.98 -22.54 -3.96
CA THR A 348 -4.33 -23.10 -3.84
C THR A 348 -5.03 -22.52 -2.61
N ALA A 349 -4.41 -22.59 -1.43
CA ALA A 349 -4.98 -22.02 -0.21
C ALA A 349 -5.12 -20.49 -0.27
N LEU A 350 -4.25 -19.79 -1.01
CA LEU A 350 -4.39 -18.35 -1.23
C LEU A 350 -5.58 -18.02 -2.14
N VAL A 351 -5.79 -18.78 -3.22
CA VAL A 351 -6.95 -18.65 -4.12
C VAL A 351 -8.24 -19.02 -3.41
N GLU A 352 -8.23 -20.04 -2.53
CA GLU A 352 -9.38 -20.37 -1.69
C GLU A 352 -9.75 -19.21 -0.75
N ARG A 353 -8.77 -18.60 -0.08
CA ARG A 353 -8.99 -17.38 0.73
C ARG A 353 -9.53 -16.22 -0.12
N ALA A 354 -9.02 -16.03 -1.34
CA ALA A 354 -9.52 -15.02 -2.25
C ALA A 354 -10.97 -15.27 -2.69
N THR A 355 -11.32 -16.54 -2.90
CA THR A 355 -12.71 -16.94 -3.21
C THR A 355 -13.65 -16.59 -2.06
N VAL A 356 -13.27 -16.90 -0.82
CA VAL A 356 -14.06 -16.54 0.37
C VAL A 356 -14.19 -15.02 0.50
N ALA A 357 -13.10 -14.27 0.31
CA ALA A 357 -13.12 -12.82 0.37
C ALA A 357 -14.06 -12.19 -0.67
N LEU A 358 -14.09 -12.71 -1.91
CA LEU A 358 -15.02 -12.26 -2.94
C LEU A 358 -16.49 -12.52 -2.56
N VAL A 359 -16.78 -13.68 -1.96
CA VAL A 359 -18.13 -13.97 -1.45
C VAL A 359 -18.52 -13.00 -0.34
N LEU A 360 -17.64 -12.78 0.63
CA LEU A 360 -17.87 -11.82 1.73
C LEU A 360 -18.08 -10.40 1.20
N ALA A 361 -17.20 -9.93 0.32
CA ALA A 361 -17.32 -8.61 -0.31
C ALA A 361 -18.67 -8.46 -1.03
N ASN A 362 -19.08 -9.45 -1.82
CA ASN A 362 -20.35 -9.38 -2.53
C ASN A 362 -21.57 -9.38 -1.58
N ARG A 363 -21.54 -10.18 -0.51
CA ARG A 363 -22.66 -10.29 0.44
C ARG A 363 -22.75 -9.09 1.39
N LEU A 364 -21.61 -8.56 1.82
CA LEU A 364 -21.50 -7.43 2.75
C LEU A 364 -21.35 -6.09 2.04
N GLN A 365 -21.50 -6.05 0.72
CA GLN A 365 -21.33 -4.85 -0.12
C GLN A 365 -19.96 -4.18 0.06
N GLY A 366 -18.92 -5.00 0.23
CA GLY A 366 -17.52 -4.62 0.39
C GLY A 366 -16.68 -4.64 -0.88
N ILE A 367 -15.37 -4.48 -0.70
CA ILE A 367 -14.35 -4.57 -1.76
C ILE A 367 -13.32 -5.62 -1.35
N ALA A 368 -13.20 -6.72 -2.09
CA ALA A 368 -12.14 -7.70 -1.87
C ALA A 368 -10.84 -7.19 -2.50
N THR A 369 -9.74 -7.24 -1.76
CA THR A 369 -8.42 -6.82 -2.22
C THR A 369 -7.34 -7.82 -1.78
N ASP A 370 -6.18 -7.76 -2.42
CA ASP A 370 -4.98 -8.37 -1.85
C ASP A 370 -4.41 -7.54 -0.68
N GLN A 371 -3.24 -7.96 -0.18
CA GLN A 371 -2.49 -7.26 0.88
C GLN A 371 -2.07 -5.83 0.48
N GLY A 372 -1.82 -5.58 -0.80
CA GLY A 372 -1.44 -4.27 -1.34
C GLY A 372 -2.61 -3.30 -1.49
N GLY A 373 -3.85 -3.77 -1.29
CA GLY A 373 -5.07 -2.97 -1.46
C GLY A 373 -5.57 -2.91 -2.90
N PHE A 374 -5.13 -3.82 -3.78
CA PHE A 374 -5.57 -3.92 -5.15
C PHE A 374 -6.81 -4.81 -5.23
N GLN A 375 -7.87 -4.30 -5.83
CA GLN A 375 -9.15 -4.97 -5.97
C GLN A 375 -9.02 -6.26 -6.78
N LEU A 376 -9.66 -7.31 -6.27
CA LEU A 376 -9.77 -8.60 -6.95
C LEU A 376 -11.05 -8.60 -7.78
N ALA A 377 -10.94 -8.91 -9.07
CA ALA A 377 -12.09 -9.21 -9.92
C ALA A 377 -12.42 -10.71 -9.88
N GLU A 378 -11.38 -11.55 -9.81
CA GLU A 378 -11.43 -13.00 -9.69
C GLU A 378 -10.46 -13.48 -8.62
N ALA A 379 -10.62 -14.71 -8.14
CA ALA A 379 -9.83 -15.22 -7.01
C ALA A 379 -8.33 -15.32 -7.36
N GLU A 380 -8.03 -15.64 -8.61
CA GLU A 380 -6.67 -15.82 -9.12
C GLU A 380 -5.90 -14.50 -9.24
N ASP A 381 -6.55 -13.34 -9.08
CA ASP A 381 -5.89 -12.01 -9.10
C ASP A 381 -4.93 -11.82 -7.92
N VAL A 382 -5.04 -12.69 -6.92
CA VAL A 382 -4.15 -12.75 -5.77
C VAL A 382 -2.79 -13.39 -6.08
N LEU A 383 -2.62 -14.01 -7.25
CA LEU A 383 -1.39 -14.72 -7.61
C LEU A 383 -0.34 -13.77 -8.24
N PRO A 384 0.96 -14.01 -7.99
CA PRO A 384 2.01 -13.18 -8.55
C PRO A 384 2.13 -13.40 -10.07
N GLY A 385 2.56 -12.37 -10.79
CA GLY A 385 2.89 -12.48 -12.21
C GLY A 385 1.71 -12.75 -13.15
N ARG A 386 0.45 -12.74 -12.67
CA ARG A 386 -0.75 -12.99 -13.49
C ARG A 386 -0.82 -12.10 -14.73
N TYR A 387 -0.26 -10.90 -14.65
CA TYR A 387 -0.32 -9.91 -15.72
C TYR A 387 1.01 -9.79 -16.50
N ALA A 388 1.98 -10.67 -16.25
CA ALA A 388 3.24 -10.70 -16.98
C ALA A 388 3.01 -11.10 -18.45
N GLY A 389 3.63 -10.38 -19.38
CA GLY A 389 3.57 -10.66 -20.83
C GLY A 389 2.30 -10.20 -21.56
N HIS A 390 1.44 -9.41 -20.91
CA HIS A 390 0.18 -8.87 -21.47
C HIS A 390 0.28 -7.46 -22.05
#